data_AF-A0A969P4M7-F1
#
_entry.id   AF-A0A969P4M7-F1
#
_cell.length_a   1.000
_cell.length_b   1.000
_cell.length_c   1.000
_cell.angle_alpha   90.00
_cell.angle_beta   90.00
_cell.angle_gamma   90.00
#
_symmetry.space_group_name_H-M   'P 1'
#
loop_
_entity.id
_entity.type
_entity.pdbx_description
1 polymer ?
#
loop_
_entity_poly.entity_id
_entity_poly.type
_entity_poly.pdbx_seq_one_letter_code
_entity_poly.pdbx_strand_id
1 'polypeptide(L)'
;MRIRETAITAPMDDWHVYAIDWQRDHVCFRIDSQMVLEHAPSPRGPLCFVLWLDNQYAVVTPWANLGWGLIEHAEQQWLEVDWIAIERIADA
;
A
#
# COMPACT_ATOMS: atom_id res chain seq x y z
N MET A 1 -17.09 8.19 7.95
CA MET A 1 -15.85 7.78 7.24
C MET A 1 -16.02 6.32 6.85
N ARG A 2 -15.98 5.97 5.56
CA ARG A 2 -16.11 4.58 5.10
C ARG A 2 -14.71 4.04 4.84
N ILE A 3 -14.15 3.34 5.81
CA ILE A 3 -12.85 2.67 5.69
C ILE A 3 -13.07 1.38 4.89
N ARG A 4 -12.15 1.07 3.98
CA ARG A 4 -12.12 -0.19 3.23
C ARG A 4 -10.70 -0.74 3.27
N GLU A 5 -10.61 -2.05 3.35
CA GLU A 5 -9.37 -2.81 3.29
C GLU A 5 -9.59 -4.04 2.40
N THR A 6 -8.50 -4.62 1.89
CA THR A 6 -8.53 -5.88 1.16
C THR A 6 -7.28 -6.68 1.54
N ALA A 7 -7.43 -8.00 1.67
CA ALA A 7 -6.28 -8.88 1.86
C ALA A 7 -5.56 -9.07 0.51
N ILE A 8 -4.24 -8.92 0.51
CA ILE A 8 -3.41 -9.17 -0.66
C ILE A 8 -2.90 -10.60 -0.59
N THR A 9 -3.25 -11.42 -1.58
CA THR A 9 -2.77 -12.80 -1.70
C THR A 9 -1.67 -12.85 -2.75
N ALA A 10 -0.50 -12.31 -2.40
CA ALA A 10 0.72 -12.35 -3.21
C ALA A 10 1.91 -12.69 -2.30
N PRO A 11 2.92 -13.43 -2.78
CA PRO A 11 4.15 -13.66 -2.02
C PRO A 11 4.82 -12.33 -1.66
N MET A 12 5.40 -12.21 -0.47
CA MET A 12 6.09 -10.97 -0.07
C MET A 12 7.58 -10.97 -0.45
N ASP A 13 8.09 -12.11 -0.89
CA ASP A 13 9.47 -12.38 -1.29
C ASP A 13 9.68 -12.35 -2.81
N ASP A 14 8.62 -12.06 -3.57
CA ASP A 14 8.67 -11.84 -5.02
C ASP A 14 8.65 -10.34 -5.36
N TRP A 15 9.12 -10.02 -6.57
CA TRP A 15 9.04 -8.68 -7.12
C TRP A 15 7.60 -8.35 -7.53
N HIS A 16 7.08 -7.25 -7.01
CA HIS A 16 5.73 -6.75 -7.33
C HIS A 16 5.76 -5.29 -7.76
N VAL A 17 4.85 -4.93 -8.68
CA VAL A 17 4.63 -3.54 -9.06
C VAL A 17 3.40 -3.01 -8.34
N TYR A 18 3.64 -2.13 -7.37
CA TYR A 18 2.59 -1.40 -6.66
C TYR A 18 2.34 -0.06 -7.35
N ALA A 19 1.07 0.24 -7.65
CA ALA A 19 0.70 1.51 -8.28
C ALA A 19 -0.48 2.17 -7.56
N ILE A 20 -0.43 3.50 -7.52
CA ILE A 20 -1.49 4.38 -7.04
C ILE A 20 -1.90 5.30 -8.19
N ASP A 21 -3.07 5.07 -8.78
CA ASP A 21 -3.63 5.97 -9.78
C ASP A 21 -4.35 7.11 -9.04
N TRP A 22 -3.64 8.23 -8.83
CA TRP A 22 -4.19 9.38 -8.13
C TRP A 22 -4.86 10.36 -9.11
N GLN A 23 -6.19 10.29 -9.21
CA GLN A 23 -7.03 11.19 -10.00
C GLN A 23 -7.48 12.40 -9.18
N ARG A 24 -8.15 13.37 -9.84
CA ARG A 24 -8.65 14.58 -9.17
C ARG A 24 -9.55 14.27 -7.96
N ASP A 25 -10.47 13.33 -8.11
CA ASP A 25 -11.53 13.09 -7.13
C ASP A 25 -11.42 11.71 -6.44
N HIS A 26 -10.70 10.77 -7.04
CA HIS A 26 -10.54 9.43 -6.50
C HIS A 26 -9.13 8.85 -6.73
N VAL A 27 -8.84 7.80 -5.97
CA VAL A 27 -7.60 7.04 -6.01
C VAL A 27 -7.95 5.57 -6.21
N CYS A 28 -7.16 4.91 -7.05
CA CYS A 28 -7.19 3.47 -7.27
C CYS A 28 -5.84 2.85 -6.93
N PHE A 29 -5.86 1.65 -6.34
CA PHE A 29 -4.67 0.90 -5.94
C PHE A 29 -4.55 -0.36 -6.79
N ARG A 30 -3.35 -0.64 -7.27
CA ARG A 30 -3.04 -1.82 -8.07
C ARG A 30 -1.81 -2.55 -7.58
N ILE A 31 -1.81 -3.85 -7.81
CA ILE A 31 -0.66 -4.74 -7.65
C ILE A 31 -0.56 -5.54 -8.94
N ASP A 32 0.59 -5.51 -9.59
CA ASP A 32 0.85 -6.21 -10.85
C ASP A 32 -0.22 -5.91 -11.91
N SER A 33 -0.56 -4.62 -12.03
CA SER A 33 -1.63 -4.07 -12.89
C SER A 33 -3.07 -4.48 -12.50
N GLN A 34 -3.27 -5.39 -11.56
CA GLN A 34 -4.58 -5.81 -11.07
C GLN A 34 -5.13 -4.80 -10.07
N MET A 35 -6.39 -4.40 -10.25
CA MET A 35 -7.09 -3.50 -9.33
C MET A 35 -7.40 -4.21 -8.01
N VAL A 36 -6.93 -3.68 -6.88
CA VAL A 36 -7.17 -4.26 -5.55
C VAL A 36 -8.13 -3.41 -4.71
N LEU A 37 -8.08 -2.09 -4.85
CA LEU A 37 -9.00 -1.15 -4.20
C LEU A 37 -9.29 0.02 -5.13
N GLU A 38 -10.54 0.47 -5.14
CA GLU A 38 -11.02 1.54 -6.01
C GLU A 38 -11.87 2.54 -5.24
N HIS A 39 -12.02 3.74 -5.84
CA HIS A 39 -12.90 4.81 -5.37
C HIS A 39 -12.56 5.35 -3.97
N ALA A 40 -11.29 5.33 -3.56
CA ALA A 40 -10.86 6.05 -2.36
C ALA A 40 -10.86 7.57 -2.65
N PRO A 41 -11.36 8.45 -1.77
CA PRO A 41 -11.35 9.89 -2.02
C PRO A 41 -9.91 10.43 -2.08
N SER A 42 -9.63 11.28 -3.07
CA SER A 42 -8.31 11.88 -3.24
C SER A 42 -7.92 12.80 -2.09
N PRO A 43 -6.73 12.62 -1.47
CA PRO A 43 -6.16 13.61 -0.56
C PRO A 43 -5.98 14.97 -1.26
N ARG A 44 -5.92 16.06 -0.49
CA ARG A 44 -5.63 17.41 -1.02
C ARG A 44 -4.22 17.91 -0.69
N GLY A 45 -3.48 17.16 0.13
CA GLY A 45 -2.10 17.49 0.50
C GLY A 45 -1.09 17.00 -0.54
N PRO A 46 0.19 17.40 -0.39
CA PRO A 46 1.26 16.87 -1.23
C PRO A 46 1.46 15.36 -1.02
N LEU A 47 1.90 14.66 -2.06
CA LEU A 47 2.35 13.28 -1.96
C LEU A 47 3.70 13.22 -1.25
N CYS A 48 3.87 12.25 -0.35
CA CYS A 48 5.17 11.86 0.18
C CYS A 48 5.27 10.35 0.09
N PHE A 49 6.44 9.85 -0.33
CA PHE A 49 6.76 8.43 -0.32
C PHE A 49 7.71 8.13 0.84
N VAL A 50 7.34 7.16 1.67
CA VAL A 50 8.16 6.65 2.76
C VAL A 50 8.17 5.14 2.64
N LEU A 51 9.38 4.58 2.62
CA LEU A 51 9.60 3.15 2.61
C LEU A 51 10.38 2.76 3.86
N TRP A 52 9.89 1.75 4.56
CA TRP A 52 10.48 1.26 5.79
C TRP A 52 10.15 -0.23 5.93
N LEU A 53 11.09 -0.97 6.47
CA LEU A 53 10.90 -2.35 6.90
C LEU A 53 10.93 -2.33 8.42
N ASP A 54 9.87 -2.83 9.03
CA ASP A 54 9.75 -2.96 10.48
C ASP A 54 9.28 -4.37 10.81
N ASN A 55 9.63 -4.87 11.99
CA ASN A 55 9.11 -6.11 12.55
C ASN A 55 7.90 -5.87 13.47
N GLN A 56 7.41 -4.62 13.55
CA GLN A 56 6.19 -4.28 14.26
C GLN A 56 4.96 -4.48 13.37
N TYR A 57 3.90 -5.05 13.93
CA TYR A 57 2.59 -5.09 13.30
C TYR A 57 1.54 -4.43 14.18
N ALA A 58 0.53 -3.87 13.53
CA ALA A 58 -0.70 -3.44 14.17
C ALA A 58 -1.90 -4.03 13.43
N VAL A 59 -2.88 -4.50 14.18
CA VAL A 59 -4.20 -4.90 13.66
C VAL A 59 -5.15 -3.75 13.95
N VAL A 60 -5.68 -3.12 12.90
CA VAL A 60 -6.67 -2.06 13.03
C VAL A 60 -7.82 -2.36 12.07
N THR A 61 -8.85 -3.03 12.58
CA THR A 61 -10.04 -3.33 11.77
C THR A 61 -11.17 -2.34 12.07
N PRO A 62 -12.07 -2.05 11.09
CA PRO A 62 -13.25 -1.22 11.33
C PRO A 62 -14.21 -1.74 12.41
N TRP A 63 -14.07 -3.00 12.85
CA TRP A 63 -14.92 -3.66 13.85
C TRP A 63 -14.36 -3.64 15.27
N ALA A 64 -13.45 -2.69 15.56
CA ALA A 64 -12.83 -2.48 16.88
C ALA A 64 -11.93 -3.62 17.39
N ASN A 65 -11.43 -4.48 16.50
CA ASN A 65 -10.30 -5.35 16.84
C ASN A 65 -9.00 -4.54 16.70
N LEU A 66 -8.36 -4.28 17.84
CA LEU A 66 -7.08 -3.59 17.96
C LEU A 66 -6.04 -4.55 18.55
N GLY A 67 -4.91 -4.68 17.88
CA GLY A 67 -3.78 -5.48 18.33
C GLY A 67 -2.47 -4.87 17.88
N TRP A 68 -1.39 -5.19 18.57
CA TRP A 68 -0.03 -4.81 18.17
C TRP A 68 0.97 -5.82 18.71
N GLY A 69 2.12 -5.92 18.07
CA GLY A 69 3.19 -6.80 18.51
C GLY A 69 4.43 -6.70 17.65
N LEU A 70 5.39 -7.56 17.97
CA LEU A 70 6.60 -7.78 17.19
C LEU A 70 6.53 -9.16 16.55
N ILE A 71 7.08 -9.28 15.34
CA ILE A 71 7.30 -10.56 14.68
C ILE A 71 8.76 -10.92 14.90
N GLU A 72 9.00 -12.07 15.53
CA GLU A 72 10.35 -12.61 15.65
C GLU A 72 10.82 -13.10 14.27
N HIS A 73 12.00 -12.65 13.87
CA HIS A 73 12.67 -13.11 12.65
C HIS A 73 14.09 -13.52 13.00
N ALA A 74 14.43 -14.78 12.72
CA ALA A 74 15.76 -15.33 12.97
C ALA A 74 16.75 -15.02 11.83
N GLU A 75 16.22 -14.66 10.65
CA GLU A 75 16.97 -14.45 9.42
C GLU A 75 17.05 -12.96 9.08
N GLN A 76 18.07 -12.59 8.29
CA GLN A 76 18.23 -11.23 7.81
C GLN A 76 17.10 -10.88 6.85
N GLN A 77 16.45 -9.74 7.08
CA GLN A 77 15.43 -9.20 6.20
C GLN A 77 15.93 -7.93 5.54
N TRP A 78 15.48 -7.70 4.31
CA TRP A 78 15.73 -6.47 3.58
C TRP A 78 14.49 -6.13 2.76
N LEU A 79 14.40 -4.88 2.36
CA LEU A 79 13.36 -4.37 1.48
C LEU A 79 14.07 -3.70 0.32
N GLU A 80 13.81 -4.19 -0.88
CA GLU A 80 14.47 -3.72 -2.10
C GLU A 80 13.45 -3.01 -2.99
N VAL A 81 13.92 -1.96 -3.67
CA VAL A 81 13.15 -1.24 -4.67
C VAL A 81 14.02 -1.05 -5.89
N ASP A 82 13.60 -1.63 -7.00
CA ASP A 82 14.27 -1.51 -8.29
C ASP A 82 14.09 -0.08 -8.84
N TRP A 83 12.86 0.45 -8.80
CA TRP A 83 12.57 1.80 -9.27
C TRP A 83 11.36 2.42 -8.57
N ILE A 84 11.31 3.75 -8.61
CA ILE A 84 10.14 4.55 -8.22
C ILE A 84 9.91 5.58 -9.32
N ALA A 85 8.68 5.64 -9.82
CA ALA A 85 8.26 6.63 -10.81
C ALA A 85 7.08 7.43 -10.27
N ILE A 86 7.11 8.74 -10.51
CA ILE A 86 5.98 9.63 -10.29
C ILE A 86 5.70 10.32 -11.61
N GLU A 87 4.58 9.97 -12.21
CA GLU A 87 4.22 10.40 -13.55
C GLU A 87 2.90 11.14 -13.52
N ARG A 88 2.75 12.08 -14.46
CA ARG A 88 1.43 12.62 -14.74
C ARG A 88 0.63 11.57 -15.50
N ILE A 89 -0.57 11.29 -15.02
CA ILE A 89 -1.55 10.53 -15.80
C ILE A 89 -1.81 11.35 -17.08
N ALA A 90 -1.63 10.71 -18.24
CA ALA A 90 -1.89 11.36 -19.53
C ALA A 90 -3.37 11.77 -19.59
N ASP A 91 -3.63 12.99 -20.06
CA ASP A 91 -4.99 13.43 -20.33
C ASP A 91 -5.55 12.59 -21.49
N ALA A 92 -6.76 12.03 -21.33
CA ALA A 92 -7.47 11.27 -22.36
C ALA A 92 -7.99 12.17 -23.50
#